data_AF-A0A7V9RYM2-F1
#
_entry.id   AF-A0A7V9RYM2-F1
#
_cell.length_a   1.000
_cell.length_b   1.000
_cell.length_c   1.000
_cell.angle_alpha   90.00
_cell.angle_beta   90.00
_cell.angle_gamma   90.00
#
_symmetry.space_group_name_H-M   'P 1'
#
loop_
_entity.id
_entity.type
_entity.pdbx_description
1 polymer ?
#
loop_
_entity_poly.entity_id
_entity_poly.type
_entity_poly.pdbx_seq_one_letter_code
_entity_poly.pdbx_strand_id
1 'polypeptide(L)' 'MPQKLVLIVIDGLTPAMLERAVERGTAPALAFLAEHGSYRRAVTTFPSLTPVCLSSLATGAHPDV' A
#
# COMPACT_ATOMS: atom_id res chain seq x y z
N MET A 1 -7.29 -22.93 -12.85
CA MET A 1 -6.06 -22.11 -12.89
C MET A 1 -6.01 -21.30 -11.61
N PRO A 2 -4.84 -21.10 -10.98
CA PRO A 2 -4.74 -20.23 -9.82
C PRO A 2 -5.15 -18.80 -10.20
N GLN A 3 -5.73 -18.06 -9.25
CA GLN A 3 -6.06 -16.66 -9.48
C GLN A 3 -4.78 -15.86 -9.65
N LYS A 4 -4.82 -14.90 -10.59
CA LYS A 4 -3.71 -13.97 -10.80
C LYS A 4 -3.76 -12.90 -9.69
N LEU A 5 -2.61 -12.60 -9.11
CA LEU A 5 -2.45 -11.57 -8.08
C LEU A 5 -1.66 -10.39 -8.66
N VAL A 6 -2.10 -9.17 -8.38
CA VAL A 6 -1.36 -7.94 -8.66
C VAL A 6 -1.15 -7.20 -7.34
N LEU A 7 0.10 -6.99 -6.95
CA LEU A 7 0.49 -6.15 -5.82
C LEU A 7 0.94 -4.78 -6.35
N ILE A 8 0.29 -3.71 -5.89
CA ILE A 8 0.61 -2.33 -6.26
C ILE A 8 1.21 -1.64 -5.04
N VAL A 9 2.40 -1.08 -5.21
CA VAL A 9 3.06 -0.24 -4.19
C VAL A 9 3.11 1.20 -4.70
N ILE A 10 2.61 2.13 -3.90
CA ILE A 10 2.62 3.57 -4.22
C ILE A 10 3.64 4.23 -3.27
N ASP A 11 4.81 4.57 -3.80
CA ASP A 11 5.89 5.16 -3.00
C ASP A 11 5.48 6.54 -2.43
N GLY A 12 5.80 6.80 -1.18
CA GLY A 12 5.49 8.05 -0.48
C GLY A 12 4.01 8.32 -0.19
N LEU A 13 3.10 7.36 -0.45
CA LEU A 13 1.67 7.55 -0.17
C LEU A 13 1.37 7.44 1.33
N THR A 14 1.03 8.57 1.96
CA THR A 14 0.54 8.57 3.34
C THR A 14 -0.96 8.28 3.40
N PRO A 15 -1.47 7.68 4.50
CA PRO A 15 -2.91 7.46 4.70
C PRO A 15 -3.75 8.73 4.51
N ALA A 16 -3.28 9.87 5.03
CA ALA A 16 -3.98 11.14 4.92
C ALA A 16 -4.06 11.67 3.48
N MET A 17 -3.04 11.40 2.64
CA MET A 17 -3.09 11.77 1.22
C MET A 17 -4.13 10.94 0.47
N LEU A 18 -4.18 9.62 0.73
CA LEU A 18 -5.17 8.73 0.14
C LEU A 18 -6.59 9.12 0.54
N GLU A 19 -6.84 9.27 1.85
CA GLU A 19 -8.14 9.62 2.42
C GLU A 19 -8.66 10.92 1.80
N ARG A 20 -7.83 11.98 1.73
CA ARG A 20 -8.18 13.26 1.10
C ARG A 20 -8.46 13.14 -0.40
N ALA A 21 -7.72 12.31 -1.13
CA ALA A 21 -7.92 12.13 -2.56
C ALA A 21 -9.23 11.39 -2.87
N VAL A 22 -9.60 10.42 -2.03
CA VAL A 22 -10.89 9.73 -2.11
C VAL A 22 -12.04 10.68 -1.76
N GLU A 23 -11.93 11.43 -0.65
CA GLU A 23 -12.94 12.44 -0.25
C GLU A 23 -13.18 13.50 -1.33
N ARG A 24 -12.14 13.93 -2.04
CA ARG A 24 -12.23 14.92 -3.13
C ARG A 24 -12.69 14.32 -4.46
N GLY A 25 -12.86 13.00 -4.55
CA GLY A 25 -13.21 12.31 -5.79
C GLY A 25 -12.11 12.33 -6.85
N THR A 26 -10.86 12.59 -6.47
CA THR A 26 -9.72 12.69 -7.42
C THR A 26 -8.98 11.36 -7.60
N ALA A 27 -9.30 10.33 -6.81
CA ALA A 27 -8.75 8.98 -6.92
C ALA A 27 -9.85 7.91 -7.11
N PRO A 28 -10.63 7.95 -8.21
CA PRO A 28 -11.82 7.10 -8.38
C PRO A 28 -11.50 5.59 -8.38
N ALA A 29 -10.36 5.18 -8.93
CA ALA A 29 -9.96 3.77 -8.93
C ALA A 29 -9.62 3.26 -7.52
N LEU A 30 -8.97 4.08 -6.69
CA LEU A 30 -8.66 3.72 -5.31
C LEU A 30 -9.91 3.73 -4.42
N ALA A 31 -10.83 4.67 -4.67
CA ALA A 31 -12.14 4.69 -4.02
C ALA A 31 -12.93 3.40 -4.30
N PHE A 32 -13.00 2.99 -5.57
CA PHE A 32 -13.64 1.74 -5.99
C PHE A 32 -13.05 0.52 -5.25
N LEU A 33 -11.72 0.43 -5.15
CA LEU A 33 -11.06 -0.68 -4.45
C LEU A 33 -11.33 -0.67 -2.94
N ALA A 34 -11.42 0.52 -2.32
CA ALA A 34 -11.73 0.65 -0.90
C ALA A 34 -13.18 0.24 -0.58
N GLU A 35 -14.13 0.59 -1.45
CA GLU A 35 -15.56 0.23 -1.33
C GLU A 35 -15.82 -1.27 -1.51
N HIS A 36 -15.08 -1.94 -2.39
CA HIS A 36 -15.24 -3.35 -2.73
C HIS A 36 -14.23 -4.27 -2.05
N GLY A 37 -13.44 -3.73 -1.13
CA GLY A 37 -12.33 -4.42 -0.46
C GLY A 37 -12.22 -4.04 1.01
N SER A 38 -10.98 -3.98 1.50
CA SER A 38 -10.71 -3.55 2.87
C SER A 38 -9.56 -2.56 2.91
N TYR A 39 -9.82 -1.38 3.47
CA TYR A 39 -8.79 -0.40 3.78
C TYR A 39 -8.38 -0.47 5.27
N ARG A 40 -7.08 -0.49 5.54
CA ARG A 40 -6.50 -0.45 6.89
C ARG A 40 -5.22 0.37 6.88
N ARG A 41 -4.94 1.06 7.99
CA ARG A 41 -3.64 1.70 8.20
C ARG A 41 -2.58 0.64 8.56
N ALA A 42 -1.38 0.80 8.02
CA ALA A 42 -0.25 -0.09 8.24
C ALA A 42 0.97 0.71 8.69
N VAL A 43 1.92 0.02 9.34
CA VAL A 43 3.22 0.58 9.74
C VAL A 43 4.28 -0.08 8.87
N THR A 44 5.18 0.73 8.32
CA THR A 44 6.31 0.24 7.52
C THR A 44 7.44 -0.27 8.41
N THR A 45 8.37 -1.02 7.83
CA THR A 45 9.62 -1.39 8.51
C THR A 45 10.54 -0.18 8.71
N PHE A 46 11.44 -0.25 9.70
CA PHE A 46 12.46 0.75 9.95
C PHE A 46 13.85 0.25 9.49
N PRO A 47 14.69 1.10 8.87
CA PRO A 47 14.42 2.48 8.47
C PRO A 47 13.46 2.54 7.27
N SER A 48 12.59 3.56 7.25
CA SER A 48 11.55 3.74 6.23
C SER A 48 12.10 4.23 4.88
N LEU A 49 13.01 3.47 4.29
CA LEU A 49 13.64 3.74 2.99
C LEU A 49 13.05 2.82 1.92
N THR A 50 12.80 3.34 0.72
CA THR A 50 12.24 2.58 -0.42
C THR A 50 12.87 1.19 -0.61
N PRO A 51 14.21 1.00 -0.69
CA PRO A 51 14.78 -0.34 -0.86
C PRO A 51 14.53 -1.29 0.31
N VAL A 52 14.42 -0.76 1.54
CA VAL A 52 14.19 -1.54 2.77
C VAL A 52 12.74 -2.02 2.82
N CYS A 53 11.80 -1.10 2.54
CA CYS A 53 10.37 -1.39 2.50
C CYS A 53 10.02 -2.39 1.40
N LEU A 54 10.54 -2.19 0.18
CA LEU A 54 10.26 -3.06 -0.96
C LEU A 54 10.84 -4.46 -0.77
N SER A 55 12.04 -4.58 -0.20
CA SER A 55 12.62 -5.89 0.12
C SER A 55 11.75 -6.64 1.13
N SER A 56 11.28 -5.94 2.18
CA SER A 56 10.42 -6.55 3.21
C SER A 56 9.07 -7.01 2.65
N LEU A 57 8.47 -6.24 1.71
CA LEU A 57 7.24 -6.65 1.02
C LEU A 57 7.45 -7.85 0.11
N ALA A 58 8.59 -7.93 -0.58
CA ALA A 58 8.91 -9.01 -1.52
C ALA A 58 9.23 -10.34 -0.79
N THR A 59 9.85 -10.27 0.38
CA THR A 59 10.31 -11.46 1.12
C THR A 59 9.40 -11.84 2.28
N GLY A 60 8.59 -10.90 2.79
CA GLY A 60 7.83 -11.08 4.03
C GLY A 60 8.70 -11.07 5.30
N ALA A 61 9.98 -10.67 5.20
CA ALA A 61 10.93 -10.63 6.30
C ALA A 61 11.32 -9.19 6.66
N HIS A 62 11.66 -8.96 7.92
CA HIS A 62 12.21 -7.68 8.36
C HIS A 62 13.70 -7.55 7.99
N PRO A 63 14.26 -6.32 7.97
CA PRO A 63 15.64 -6.07 7.53
C PRO A 63 16.73 -6.65 8.42
N ASP A 64 16.38 -7.09 9.62
CA ASP A 64 17.26 -7.64 10.65
C ASP A 64 17.39 -9.16 10.61
N VAL A 65 16.72 -9.82 9.66
CA VAL A 65 16.76 -11.27 9.43
C VAL A 65 17.89 -11.66 8.48
#